data_AF-A0A349Y162-F1
#
_entry.id   AF-A0A349Y162-F1
#
_cell.length_a   1.000
_cell.length_b   1.000
_cell.length_c   1.000
_cell.angle_alpha   90.00
_cell.angle_beta   90.00
_cell.angle_gamma   90.00
#
_symmetry.space_group_name_H-M   'P 1'
#
loop_
_entity.id
_entity.type
_entity.pdbx_description
1 polymer ?
#
loop_
_entity_poly.entity_id
_entity_poly.type
_entity_poly.pdbx_seq_one_letter_code
_entity_poly.pdbx_strand_id
1 'polypeptide(L)'
;MNVVVVESPAKAKTINKYLGSGYKVLASFGHVRDLPAKDGSVLPDQDFEMSWEVDSASAKRMKDIADAVKSSDGLFLATDPDREGEAISWHVLDLLKKKRVLGDKPVKRVVFNAITKKAVLDAMANPRDIDVPLVDAYLARRALDYLVGFNLSPVLWRKLPGARSAGRVQSVALRLVCDRESEIERFVSEEYWNISALLKTPRGDEFEARLVSADGKRLQNRAIKTGDDANRLKALLEGATYVVDSVEAKPVKRNPSPPFTTSTLQQAASSRMGFGASRTMQVAQKLYEGIDIGGETVGLITYMRTDGVQMAPEAIDAARKAIGEQFGDRYVPEKARFYSTKAKNAQEAHEAIRPTDFNRTPDQVKRYLDADQLRLYELIWKRGIASQMASAEIERTTVEILASNGGEKAGLRAVGSVIRFDGFIAAYTDQKEDGEQSDDGDDEGRLPPINERDNLAKQKINASQHFTEPPPRYSEASLIKKMEELGIGRPSTYAATLKTLSDREYIVIDKRKLVPHSRGRLVTAFLESFFTA
;
A
#
# COMPACT_ATOMS: atom_id res chain seq x y z
N MET A 1 6.04 -39.23 16.88
CA MET A 1 6.55 -37.98 16.24
C MET A 1 5.50 -37.46 15.27
N ASN A 2 5.15 -36.17 15.31
CA ASN A 2 4.19 -35.55 14.38
C ASN A 2 4.90 -34.96 13.16
N VAL A 3 4.23 -34.91 12.01
CA VAL A 3 4.74 -34.22 10.81
C VAL A 3 4.04 -32.87 10.66
N VAL A 4 4.82 -31.84 10.35
CA VAL A 4 4.31 -30.49 10.03
C VAL A 4 4.71 -30.15 8.60
N VAL A 5 3.76 -29.72 7.77
CA VAL A 5 4.04 -29.27 6.40
C VAL A 5 3.81 -27.77 6.30
N VAL A 6 4.83 -27.06 5.81
CA VAL A 6 4.82 -25.61 5.54
C VAL A 6 5.13 -25.36 4.07
N GLU A 7 4.98 -24.14 3.58
CA GLU A 7 5.22 -23.80 2.17
C GLU A 7 6.69 -23.59 1.82
N SER A 8 7.55 -23.12 2.74
CA SER A 8 8.92 -22.73 2.42
C SER A 8 9.99 -23.37 3.33
N PRO A 9 11.21 -23.62 2.82
CA PRO A 9 12.30 -24.20 3.62
C PRO A 9 12.74 -23.32 4.78
N ALA A 10 12.72 -21.99 4.60
CA ALA A 10 13.08 -21.04 5.65
C ALA A 10 12.14 -21.17 6.85
N LYS A 11 10.82 -21.17 6.58
CA LYS A 11 9.80 -21.45 7.61
C LYS A 11 9.98 -22.80 8.27
N ALA A 12 10.27 -23.84 7.48
CA ALA A 12 10.45 -25.18 8.03
C ALA A 12 11.59 -25.21 9.06
N LYS A 13 12.72 -24.57 8.74
CA LYS A 13 13.86 -24.44 9.66
C LYS A 13 13.49 -23.68 10.93
N THR A 14 12.78 -22.55 10.80
CA THR A 14 12.36 -21.71 11.94
C THR A 14 11.40 -22.46 12.86
N ILE A 15 10.33 -23.03 12.31
CA ILE A 15 9.29 -23.72 13.10
C ILE A 15 9.84 -24.99 13.75
N ASN A 16 10.74 -25.73 13.07
CA ASN A 16 11.37 -26.92 13.65
C ASN A 16 12.19 -26.58 14.91
N LYS A 17 12.87 -25.42 14.95
CA LYS A 17 13.58 -24.96 16.15
C LYS A 17 12.64 -24.70 17.33
N TYR A 18 11.43 -24.19 17.07
CA TYR A 18 10.46 -23.88 18.13
C TYR A 18 9.74 -25.11 18.68
N LEU A 19 9.40 -26.07 17.80
CA LEU A 19 8.64 -27.27 18.18
C LEU A 19 9.51 -28.38 18.79
N GLY A 20 10.80 -28.41 18.48
CA GLY A 20 11.74 -29.40 19.02
C GLY A 20 11.58 -30.80 18.43
N SER A 21 12.16 -31.80 19.09
CA SER A 21 12.33 -33.17 18.57
C SER A 21 11.03 -33.97 18.41
N GLY A 22 9.92 -33.52 18.99
CA GLY A 22 8.61 -34.17 18.85
C GLY A 22 7.99 -34.03 17.45
N TYR A 23 8.53 -33.13 16.63
CA TYR A 23 8.00 -32.77 15.33
C TYR A 23 9.06 -32.91 14.22
N LYS A 24 8.60 -33.31 13.03
CA LYS A 24 9.38 -33.26 11.79
C LYS A 24 8.73 -32.26 10.84
N VAL A 25 9.38 -31.13 10.61
CA VAL A 25 8.85 -30.07 9.74
C VAL A 25 9.42 -30.20 8.32
N LEU A 26 8.54 -30.23 7.32
CA LEU A 26 8.85 -30.37 5.89
C LEU A 26 8.25 -29.22 5.08
N ALA A 27 8.89 -28.87 3.96
CA ALA A 27 8.42 -27.82 3.07
C ALA A 27 7.79 -28.41 1.79
N SER A 28 6.63 -27.89 1.37
CA SER A 28 5.98 -28.22 0.10
C SER A 28 6.57 -27.46 -1.10
N PHE A 29 7.28 -26.34 -0.84
CA PHE A 29 7.79 -25.39 -1.84
C PHE A 29 6.67 -24.72 -2.64
N GLY A 30 5.61 -24.31 -1.93
CA GLY A 30 4.41 -23.72 -2.52
C GLY A 30 3.40 -24.77 -2.97
N HIS A 31 2.71 -24.49 -4.08
CA HIS A 31 1.75 -25.40 -4.70
C HIS A 31 2.43 -26.70 -5.16
N VAL A 32 1.79 -27.83 -4.86
CA VAL A 32 2.31 -29.18 -5.18
C VAL A 32 1.71 -29.78 -6.45
N ARG A 33 0.76 -29.06 -7.07
CA ARG A 33 0.11 -29.42 -8.32
C ARG A 33 -0.51 -28.17 -8.94
N ASP A 34 -0.78 -28.23 -10.24
CA ASP A 34 -1.48 -27.16 -10.94
C ASP A 34 -2.36 -27.72 -12.07
N LEU A 35 -3.19 -26.86 -12.68
CA LEU A 35 -3.92 -27.19 -13.89
C LEU A 35 -2.93 -27.42 -15.05
N PRO A 36 -3.10 -28.50 -15.84
CA PRO A 36 -2.37 -28.67 -17.08
C PRO A 36 -2.55 -27.47 -18.02
N ALA A 37 -1.49 -27.09 -18.75
CA ALA A 37 -1.54 -25.99 -19.72
C ALA A 37 -2.15 -26.43 -21.07
N LYS A 38 -3.29 -27.13 -21.04
CA LYS A 38 -3.98 -27.67 -22.23
C LYS A 38 -5.49 -27.59 -22.06
N ASP A 39 -6.20 -27.64 -23.19
CA ASP A 39 -7.65 -27.57 -23.23
C ASP A 39 -8.32 -28.68 -22.40
N GLY A 40 -9.50 -28.39 -21.85
CA GLY A 40 -10.29 -29.31 -21.04
C GLY A 40 -9.79 -29.51 -19.60
N SER A 41 -8.87 -28.68 -19.09
CA SER A 41 -8.40 -28.80 -17.70
C SER A 41 -9.43 -28.33 -16.65
N VAL A 42 -10.44 -27.58 -17.09
CA VAL A 42 -11.63 -27.19 -16.31
C VAL A 42 -12.84 -27.53 -17.16
N LEU A 43 -13.82 -28.26 -16.61
CA LEU A 43 -15.00 -28.75 -17.34
C LEU A 43 -16.28 -28.06 -16.83
N PRO A 44 -16.73 -26.95 -17.46
CA PRO A 44 -17.91 -26.21 -17.00
C PRO A 44 -19.19 -27.06 -16.95
N ASP A 45 -19.34 -28.01 -17.86
CA ASP A 45 -20.52 -28.89 -17.95
C ASP A 45 -20.50 -30.03 -16.90
N GLN A 46 -19.42 -30.14 -16.12
CA GLN A 46 -19.23 -31.17 -15.07
C GLN A 46 -18.93 -30.49 -13.73
N ASP A 47 -19.74 -29.50 -13.35
CA ASP A 47 -19.59 -28.73 -12.10
C ASP A 47 -18.17 -28.17 -11.91
N PHE A 48 -17.59 -27.67 -13.01
CA PHE A 48 -16.22 -27.13 -13.05
C PHE A 48 -15.13 -28.11 -12.60
N GLU A 49 -15.32 -29.42 -12.79
CA GLU A 49 -14.31 -30.43 -12.46
C GLU A 49 -12.94 -30.04 -13.04
N MET A 50 -11.90 -30.14 -12.19
CA MET A 50 -10.55 -29.72 -12.50
C MET A 50 -9.58 -30.89 -12.61
N SER A 51 -8.83 -30.92 -13.70
CA SER A 51 -7.68 -31.81 -13.85
C SER A 51 -6.45 -31.21 -13.17
N TRP A 52 -5.70 -32.02 -12.45
CA TRP A 52 -4.48 -31.59 -11.74
C TRP A 52 -3.27 -32.40 -12.18
N GLU A 53 -2.16 -31.73 -12.41
CA GLU A 53 -0.86 -32.32 -12.72
C GLU A 53 0.16 -31.98 -11.65
N VAL A 54 0.98 -32.97 -11.29
CA VAL A 54 2.07 -32.84 -10.33
C VAL A 54 3.37 -32.86 -11.10
N ASP A 55 4.10 -31.74 -11.09
CA ASP A 55 5.42 -31.67 -11.72
C ASP A 55 6.43 -32.61 -11.03
N SER A 56 7.56 -32.90 -11.70
CA SER A 56 8.57 -33.84 -11.20
C SER A 56 9.21 -33.43 -9.87
N ALA A 57 9.41 -32.13 -9.64
CA ALA A 57 10.00 -31.61 -8.41
C ALA A 57 8.99 -31.71 -7.25
N SER A 58 7.73 -31.39 -7.50
CA SER A 58 6.63 -31.52 -6.56
C SER A 58 6.31 -32.99 -6.25
N ALA A 59 6.45 -33.90 -7.21
CA ALA A 59 6.33 -35.33 -7.00
C ALA A 59 7.40 -35.87 -6.02
N LYS A 60 8.66 -35.40 -6.15
CA LYS A 60 9.73 -35.73 -5.21
C LYS A 60 9.41 -35.23 -3.79
N ARG A 61 8.97 -33.97 -3.67
CA ARG A 61 8.59 -33.38 -2.38
C ARG A 61 7.42 -34.10 -1.73
N MET A 62 6.38 -34.44 -2.51
CA MET A 62 5.25 -35.22 -2.02
C MET A 62 5.62 -36.64 -1.63
N LYS A 63 6.65 -37.23 -2.24
CA LYS A 63 7.21 -38.51 -1.79
C LYS A 63 7.84 -38.36 -0.40
N ASP A 64 8.70 -37.36 -0.21
CA ASP A 64 9.37 -37.11 1.08
C ASP A 64 8.35 -36.84 2.21
N ILE A 65 7.30 -36.06 1.92
CA ILE A 65 6.19 -35.81 2.86
C ILE A 65 5.43 -37.10 3.15
N ALA A 66 5.06 -37.87 2.11
CA ALA A 66 4.32 -39.12 2.29
C ALA A 66 5.10 -40.15 3.12
N ASP A 67 6.40 -40.29 2.89
CA ASP A 67 7.26 -41.22 3.62
C ASP A 67 7.41 -40.81 5.10
N ALA A 68 7.49 -39.51 5.39
CA ALA A 68 7.46 -39.02 6.76
C ALA A 68 6.10 -39.28 7.44
N VAL A 69 4.99 -39.05 6.73
CA VAL A 69 3.64 -39.22 7.28
C VAL A 69 3.33 -40.68 7.63
N LYS A 70 3.83 -41.66 6.83
CA LYS A 70 3.64 -43.09 7.10
C LYS A 70 4.07 -43.50 8.52
N SER A 71 5.17 -42.93 9.01
CA SER A 71 5.78 -43.24 10.32
C SER A 71 5.42 -42.24 11.42
N SER A 72 4.50 -41.30 11.14
CA SER A 72 4.10 -40.26 12.07
C SER A 72 2.85 -40.60 12.87
N ASP A 73 2.65 -39.92 13.99
CA ASP A 73 1.42 -40.04 14.79
C ASP A 73 0.27 -39.21 14.20
N GLY A 74 0.60 -38.15 13.44
CA GLY A 74 -0.35 -37.18 12.93
C GLY A 74 0.29 -36.16 11.98
N LEU A 75 -0.56 -35.42 11.27
CA LEU A 75 -0.18 -34.40 10.28
C LEU A 75 -0.73 -33.02 10.67
N PHE A 76 0.15 -32.04 10.73
CA PHE A 76 -0.19 -30.63 10.82
C PHE A 76 0.12 -29.93 9.49
N LEU A 77 -0.83 -29.14 9.01
CA LEU A 77 -0.72 -28.31 7.82
C LEU A 77 -0.60 -26.85 8.29
N ALA A 78 0.55 -26.24 8.06
CA ALA A 78 0.96 -24.96 8.66
C ALA A 78 1.39 -23.93 7.59
N THR A 79 0.68 -23.90 6.46
CA THR A 79 0.87 -22.90 5.41
C THR A 79 0.33 -21.54 5.83
N ASP A 80 0.66 -20.49 5.05
CA ASP A 80 0.19 -19.13 5.25
C ASP A 80 -1.32 -19.01 5.56
N PRO A 81 -1.73 -17.98 6.31
CA PRO A 81 -3.12 -17.83 6.75
C PRO A 81 -4.06 -17.27 5.66
N ASP A 82 -3.63 -17.19 4.40
CA ASP A 82 -4.46 -16.72 3.30
C ASP A 82 -5.13 -17.87 2.54
N ARG A 83 -6.05 -17.52 1.63
CA ARG A 83 -6.69 -18.45 0.71
C ARG A 83 -5.72 -19.32 -0.09
N GLU A 84 -4.55 -18.81 -0.50
CA GLU A 84 -3.55 -19.59 -1.23
C GLU A 84 -2.93 -20.67 -0.33
N GLY A 85 -2.58 -20.31 0.90
CA GLY A 85 -2.09 -21.24 1.91
C GLY A 85 -3.12 -22.32 2.22
N GLU A 86 -4.40 -21.98 2.32
CA GLU A 86 -5.46 -22.97 2.53
C GLU A 86 -5.55 -23.97 1.37
N ALA A 87 -5.44 -23.51 0.13
CA ALA A 87 -5.43 -24.35 -1.07
C ALA A 87 -4.19 -25.26 -1.15
N ILE A 88 -3.01 -24.77 -0.77
CA ILE A 88 -1.79 -25.61 -0.69
C ILE A 88 -2.01 -26.73 0.33
N SER A 89 -2.53 -26.39 1.51
CA SER A 89 -2.87 -27.37 2.55
C SER A 89 -3.86 -28.43 2.04
N TRP A 90 -4.91 -28.00 1.34
CA TRP A 90 -5.88 -28.90 0.72
C TRP A 90 -5.25 -29.80 -0.35
N HIS A 91 -4.42 -29.26 -1.25
CA HIS A 91 -3.73 -30.03 -2.28
C HIS A 91 -2.80 -31.10 -1.69
N VAL A 92 -2.02 -30.75 -0.66
CA VAL A 92 -1.16 -31.70 0.06
C VAL A 92 -2.02 -32.81 0.67
N LEU A 93 -3.09 -32.45 1.38
CA LEU A 93 -3.99 -33.42 2.02
C LEU A 93 -4.61 -34.38 1.00
N ASP A 94 -5.15 -33.85 -0.11
CA ASP A 94 -5.77 -34.66 -1.15
C ASP A 94 -4.78 -35.64 -1.79
N LEU A 95 -3.55 -35.20 -2.08
CA LEU A 95 -2.51 -36.08 -2.61
C LEU A 95 -2.09 -37.17 -1.61
N LEU A 96 -2.02 -36.86 -0.31
CA LEU A 96 -1.70 -37.85 0.73
C LEU A 96 -2.84 -38.86 0.92
N LYS A 97 -4.11 -38.42 0.81
CA LYS A 97 -5.29 -39.31 0.78
C LYS A 97 -5.24 -40.25 -0.42
N LYS A 98 -4.97 -39.74 -1.61
CA LYS A 98 -4.83 -40.55 -2.84
C LYS A 98 -3.69 -41.58 -2.75
N LYS A 99 -2.60 -41.25 -2.05
CA LYS A 99 -1.49 -42.18 -1.75
C LYS A 99 -1.80 -43.18 -0.63
N ARG A 100 -2.94 -43.06 0.06
CA ARG A 100 -3.39 -43.93 1.17
C ARG A 100 -2.37 -44.03 2.32
N VAL A 101 -1.64 -42.95 2.63
CA VAL A 101 -0.61 -42.94 3.70
C VAL A 101 -1.11 -42.40 5.05
N LEU A 102 -2.29 -41.79 5.07
CA LEU A 102 -2.88 -41.18 6.27
C LEU A 102 -3.47 -42.24 7.21
N GLY A 103 -4.29 -43.18 6.70
CA GLY A 103 -5.06 -44.08 7.56
C GLY A 103 -5.97 -43.29 8.49
N ASP A 104 -6.03 -43.65 9.78
CA ASP A 104 -6.82 -42.97 10.81
C ASP A 104 -6.05 -41.85 11.55
N LYS A 105 -4.87 -41.47 11.04
CA LYS A 105 -4.05 -40.43 11.69
C LYS A 105 -4.78 -39.08 11.71
N PRO A 106 -4.74 -38.33 12.82
CA PRO A 106 -5.32 -37.00 12.88
C PRO A 106 -4.61 -36.05 11.91
N VAL A 107 -5.41 -35.27 11.19
CA VAL A 107 -4.96 -34.17 10.33
C VAL A 107 -5.49 -32.87 10.88
N LYS A 108 -4.62 -31.87 11.04
CA LYS A 108 -4.96 -30.58 11.64
C LYS A 108 -4.35 -29.42 10.85
N ARG A 109 -5.06 -28.29 10.80
CA ARG A 109 -4.67 -27.04 10.16
C ARG A 109 -4.28 -26.01 11.22
N VAL A 110 -3.12 -25.40 11.06
CA VAL A 110 -2.54 -24.43 12.00
C VAL A 110 -2.24 -23.14 11.27
N VAL A 111 -2.77 -22.02 11.75
CA VAL A 111 -2.56 -20.69 11.17
C VAL A 111 -1.92 -19.76 12.19
N PHE A 112 -0.98 -18.94 11.74
CA PHE A 112 -0.36 -17.89 12.55
C PHE A 112 -0.05 -16.68 11.67
N ASN A 113 -0.19 -15.48 12.23
CA ASN A 113 0.11 -14.22 11.54
C ASN A 113 1.56 -13.76 11.72
N ALA A 114 2.34 -14.45 12.57
CA ALA A 114 3.73 -14.14 12.86
C ALA A 114 4.52 -15.40 13.21
N ILE A 115 5.79 -15.48 12.80
CA ILE A 115 6.66 -16.63 13.05
C ILE A 115 7.54 -16.35 14.28
N THR A 116 6.88 -16.28 15.43
CA THR A 116 7.51 -16.21 16.75
C THR A 116 7.30 -17.51 17.50
N LYS A 117 8.18 -17.84 18.46
CA LYS A 117 8.04 -19.05 19.28
C LYS A 117 6.66 -19.13 19.94
N LYS A 118 6.20 -18.02 20.54
CA LYS A 118 4.88 -17.94 21.19
C LYS A 118 3.74 -18.19 20.19
N ALA A 119 3.69 -17.43 19.10
CA ALA A 119 2.61 -17.55 18.10
C ALA A 119 2.52 -18.95 17.49
N VAL A 120 3.66 -19.60 17.24
CA VAL A 120 3.70 -20.96 16.71
C VAL A 120 3.20 -21.97 17.74
N LEU A 121 3.63 -21.89 19.00
CA LEU A 121 3.19 -22.80 20.05
C LEU A 121 1.69 -22.64 20.35
N ASP A 122 1.21 -21.39 20.46
CA ASP A 122 -0.21 -21.09 20.70
C ASP A 122 -1.09 -21.61 19.56
N ALA A 123 -0.64 -21.46 18.31
CA ALA A 123 -1.36 -21.97 17.14
C ALA A 123 -1.38 -23.51 17.07
N MET A 124 -0.28 -24.17 17.45
CA MET A 124 -0.22 -25.64 17.52
C MET A 124 -1.10 -26.21 18.64
N ALA A 125 -1.34 -25.44 19.71
CA ALA A 125 -2.26 -25.81 20.78
C ALA A 125 -3.74 -25.65 20.39
N ASN A 126 -4.04 -24.81 19.41
CA ASN A 126 -5.40 -24.50 18.96
C ASN A 126 -5.58 -24.76 17.44
N PRO A 127 -5.37 -26.01 16.97
CA PRO A 127 -5.56 -26.32 15.57
C PRO A 127 -7.04 -26.29 15.18
N ARG A 128 -7.30 -26.00 13.91
CA ARG A 128 -8.61 -26.12 13.27
C ARG A 128 -8.59 -27.18 12.17
N ASP A 129 -9.73 -27.41 11.54
CA ASP A 129 -9.79 -28.18 10.29
C ASP A 129 -9.58 -27.24 9.09
N ILE A 130 -9.42 -27.82 7.90
CA ILE A 130 -9.34 -27.04 6.66
C ILE A 130 -10.67 -26.28 6.46
N ASP A 131 -10.56 -25.00 6.12
CA ASP A 131 -11.67 -24.14 5.79
C ASP A 131 -12.06 -24.38 4.32
N VAL A 132 -13.12 -25.18 4.14
CA VAL A 132 -13.62 -25.55 2.81
C VAL A 132 -14.07 -24.33 2.01
N PRO A 133 -14.83 -23.36 2.56
CA PRO A 133 -15.15 -22.12 1.86
C PRO A 133 -13.94 -21.36 1.28
N LEU A 134 -12.81 -21.29 2.00
CA LEU A 134 -11.59 -20.69 1.46
C LEU A 134 -11.01 -21.50 0.30
N VAL A 135 -11.01 -22.82 0.38
CA VAL A 135 -10.60 -23.70 -0.72
C VAL A 135 -11.50 -23.51 -1.93
N ASP A 136 -12.82 -23.47 -1.74
CA ASP A 136 -13.79 -23.26 -2.82
C ASP A 136 -13.60 -21.89 -3.49
N ALA A 137 -13.33 -20.85 -2.69
CA ALA A 137 -12.99 -19.53 -3.22
C ALA A 137 -11.68 -19.54 -4.05
N TYR A 138 -10.72 -20.41 -3.71
CA TYR A 138 -9.49 -20.60 -4.50
C TYR A 138 -9.82 -21.31 -5.81
N LEU A 139 -10.55 -22.41 -5.74
CA LEU A 139 -10.96 -23.21 -6.89
C LEU A 139 -11.79 -22.38 -7.87
N ALA A 140 -12.80 -21.66 -7.40
CA ALA A 140 -13.61 -20.77 -8.23
C ALA A 140 -12.75 -19.72 -8.95
N ARG A 141 -11.78 -19.12 -8.24
CA ARG A 141 -10.82 -18.20 -8.87
C ARG A 141 -9.97 -18.91 -9.93
N ARG A 142 -9.45 -20.10 -9.62
CA ARG A 142 -8.59 -20.87 -10.53
C ARG A 142 -9.34 -21.27 -11.81
N ALA A 143 -10.59 -21.72 -11.67
CA ALA A 143 -11.50 -21.99 -12.78
C ALA A 143 -11.67 -20.75 -13.66
N LEU A 144 -12.05 -19.64 -13.04
CA LEU A 144 -12.33 -18.39 -13.74
C LEU A 144 -11.11 -17.88 -14.49
N ASP A 145 -9.95 -17.84 -13.83
CA ASP A 145 -8.72 -17.36 -14.45
C ASP A 145 -8.28 -18.29 -15.60
N TYR A 146 -8.47 -19.61 -15.48
CA TYR A 146 -8.21 -20.58 -16.53
C TYR A 146 -9.16 -20.38 -17.73
N LEU A 147 -10.48 -20.34 -17.49
CA LEU A 147 -11.49 -20.23 -18.55
C LEU A 147 -11.35 -18.92 -19.32
N VAL A 148 -11.14 -17.79 -18.63
CA VAL A 148 -10.91 -16.50 -19.30
C VAL A 148 -9.61 -16.54 -20.10
N GLY A 149 -8.51 -17.01 -19.48
CA GLY A 149 -7.21 -17.05 -20.14
C GLY A 149 -7.19 -17.95 -21.37
N PHE A 150 -7.69 -19.18 -21.23
CA PHE A 150 -7.64 -20.21 -22.26
C PHE A 150 -8.60 -19.93 -23.42
N ASN A 151 -9.78 -19.37 -23.16
CA ASN A 151 -10.73 -19.03 -24.23
C ASN A 151 -10.35 -17.74 -24.97
N LEU A 152 -9.79 -16.75 -24.26
CA LEU A 152 -9.51 -15.43 -24.86
C LEU A 152 -8.16 -15.35 -25.55
N SER A 153 -7.13 -16.05 -25.05
CA SER A 153 -5.77 -15.96 -25.61
C SER A 153 -5.68 -16.43 -27.07
N PRO A 154 -6.29 -17.55 -27.50
CA PRO A 154 -6.29 -17.97 -28.91
C PRO A 154 -6.94 -16.93 -29.84
N VAL A 155 -7.99 -16.26 -29.36
CA VAL A 155 -8.64 -15.17 -30.11
C VAL A 155 -7.68 -14.00 -30.29
N LEU A 156 -6.97 -13.61 -29.22
CA LEU A 156 -5.97 -12.56 -29.26
C LEU A 156 -4.80 -12.92 -30.18
N TRP A 157 -4.26 -14.14 -30.11
CA TRP A 157 -3.15 -14.57 -30.99
C TRP A 157 -3.51 -14.49 -32.46
N ARG A 158 -4.75 -14.90 -32.80
CA ARG A 158 -5.24 -14.89 -34.18
C ARG A 158 -5.57 -13.48 -34.69
N LYS A 159 -6.10 -12.60 -33.83
CA LYS A 159 -6.57 -11.26 -34.23
C LYS A 159 -5.53 -10.16 -34.06
N LEU A 160 -4.58 -10.35 -33.15
CA LEU A 160 -3.51 -9.40 -32.81
C LEU A 160 -2.16 -10.15 -32.72
N PRO A 161 -1.49 -10.43 -33.86
CA PRO A 161 -0.20 -11.11 -33.87
C PRO A 161 0.81 -10.43 -32.92
N GLY A 162 1.41 -11.22 -32.03
CA GLY A 162 2.35 -10.74 -31.02
C GLY A 162 1.71 -10.39 -29.66
N ALA A 163 0.37 -10.31 -29.56
CA ALA A 163 -0.28 -10.32 -28.24
C ALA A 163 0.00 -11.65 -27.54
N ARG A 164 0.28 -11.61 -26.22
CA ARG A 164 0.41 -12.82 -25.41
C ARG A 164 -0.98 -13.19 -24.87
N SER A 165 -1.24 -13.11 -23.58
CA SER A 165 -2.56 -13.47 -23.03
C SER A 165 -3.30 -12.28 -22.44
N ALA A 166 -4.62 -12.41 -22.35
CA ALA A 166 -5.45 -11.55 -21.51
C ALA A 166 -5.86 -12.30 -20.25
N GLY A 167 -6.28 -11.54 -19.25
CA GLY A 167 -6.82 -12.11 -18.03
C GLY A 167 -7.57 -11.05 -17.27
N ARG A 168 -8.54 -11.51 -16.49
CA ARG A 168 -9.54 -10.64 -15.87
C ARG A 168 -8.95 -9.46 -15.09
N VAL A 169 -7.93 -9.69 -14.25
CA VAL A 169 -7.32 -8.61 -13.46
C VAL A 169 -6.29 -7.82 -14.28
N GLN A 170 -5.43 -8.51 -15.04
CA GLN A 170 -4.36 -7.88 -15.80
C GLN A 170 -4.89 -6.95 -16.90
N SER A 171 -5.94 -7.33 -17.62
CA SER A 171 -6.49 -6.54 -18.72
C SER A 171 -7.09 -5.23 -18.21
N VAL A 172 -7.70 -5.24 -17.02
CA VAL A 172 -8.25 -4.03 -16.40
C VAL A 172 -7.13 -3.14 -15.85
N ALA A 173 -6.10 -3.71 -15.23
CA ALA A 173 -4.92 -2.93 -14.81
C ALA A 173 -4.21 -2.28 -16.01
N LEU A 174 -4.08 -3.00 -17.14
CA LEU A 174 -3.56 -2.46 -18.39
C LEU A 174 -4.44 -1.33 -18.93
N ARG A 175 -5.77 -1.52 -18.91
CA ARG A 175 -6.73 -0.49 -19.30
C ARG A 175 -6.54 0.80 -18.52
N LEU A 176 -6.39 0.74 -17.19
CA LEU A 176 -6.12 1.95 -16.39
C LEU A 176 -4.90 2.73 -16.89
N VAL A 177 -3.82 2.03 -17.26
CA VAL A 177 -2.61 2.66 -17.80
C VAL A 177 -2.86 3.25 -19.19
N CYS A 178 -3.57 2.55 -20.07
CA CYS A 178 -3.96 3.03 -21.40
C CYS A 178 -4.90 4.25 -21.34
N ASP A 179 -5.87 4.24 -20.42
CA ASP A 179 -6.84 5.32 -20.22
C ASP A 179 -6.12 6.58 -19.74
N ARG A 180 -5.22 6.46 -18.75
CA ARG A 180 -4.38 7.57 -18.28
C ARG A 180 -3.53 8.15 -19.41
N GLU A 181 -2.95 7.32 -20.25
CA GLU A 181 -2.16 7.81 -21.38
C GLU A 181 -3.04 8.54 -22.41
N SER A 182 -4.25 8.05 -22.65
CA SER A 182 -5.23 8.69 -23.52
C SER A 182 -5.79 10.00 -22.92
N GLU A 183 -5.86 10.12 -21.59
CA GLU A 183 -6.17 11.37 -20.89
C GLU A 183 -5.05 12.39 -21.11
N ILE A 184 -3.79 11.97 -20.97
CA ILE A 184 -2.62 12.83 -21.19
C ILE A 184 -2.56 13.32 -22.64
N GLU A 185 -2.79 12.43 -23.62
CA GLU A 185 -2.73 12.77 -25.05
C GLU A 185 -3.85 13.72 -25.50
N ARG A 186 -5.03 13.64 -24.87
CA ARG A 186 -6.19 14.49 -25.17
C ARG A 186 -6.23 15.77 -24.33
N PHE A 187 -5.31 15.92 -23.38
CA PHE A 187 -5.30 17.05 -22.47
C PHE A 187 -4.91 18.34 -23.20
N VAL A 188 -5.76 19.35 -23.09
CA VAL A 188 -5.49 20.70 -23.59
C VAL A 188 -5.11 21.56 -22.39
N SER A 189 -3.88 22.08 -22.40
CA SER A 189 -3.39 22.91 -21.31
C SER A 189 -4.08 24.28 -21.31
N GLU A 190 -4.63 24.65 -20.16
CA GLU A 190 -5.23 25.95 -19.91
C GLU A 190 -4.26 26.85 -19.14
N GLU A 191 -4.14 28.09 -19.60
CA GLU A 191 -3.41 29.15 -18.89
C GLU A 191 -4.15 29.55 -17.61
N TYR A 192 -3.40 29.78 -16.54
CA TYR A 192 -3.88 30.46 -15.36
C TYR A 192 -2.77 31.24 -14.66
N TRP A 193 -3.14 32.21 -13.84
CA TRP A 193 -2.20 33.06 -13.11
C TRP A 193 -2.41 32.94 -11.61
N ASN A 194 -1.30 32.84 -10.89
CA ASN A 194 -1.27 32.99 -9.45
C ASN A 194 -0.70 34.38 -9.13
N ILE A 195 -1.40 35.11 -8.26
CA ILE A 195 -0.99 36.44 -7.80
C ILE A 195 -0.76 36.40 -6.29
N SER A 196 0.39 36.91 -5.87
CA SER A 196 0.75 37.06 -4.47
C SER A 196 1.42 38.41 -4.21
N ALA A 197 1.36 38.87 -2.97
CA ALA A 197 2.06 40.05 -2.50
C ALA A 197 3.07 39.63 -1.42
N LEU A 198 4.32 40.07 -1.59
CA LEU A 198 5.31 40.10 -0.53
C LEU A 198 5.07 41.36 0.31
N LEU A 199 4.68 41.16 1.56
CA LEU A 199 4.26 42.20 2.49
C LEU A 199 5.20 42.24 3.69
N LYS A 200 5.40 43.43 4.23
CA LYS A 200 6.26 43.68 5.39
C LYS A 200 5.43 44.22 6.55
N THR A 201 5.57 43.60 7.71
CA THR A 201 4.90 44.03 8.95
C THR A 201 5.51 45.35 9.47
N PRO A 202 4.81 46.07 10.38
CA PRO A 202 5.40 47.22 11.07
C PRO A 202 6.71 46.92 11.82
N ARG A 203 6.94 45.65 12.15
CA ARG A 203 8.14 45.16 12.84
C ARG A 203 9.32 44.88 11.89
N GLY A 204 9.06 44.91 10.58
CA GLY A 204 10.08 44.68 9.56
C GLY A 204 10.18 43.25 9.05
N ASP A 205 9.35 42.33 9.53
CA ASP A 205 9.29 40.95 9.05
C ASP A 205 8.52 40.86 7.73
N GLU A 206 8.99 40.04 6.80
CA GLU A 206 8.36 39.83 5.49
C GLU A 206 7.61 38.50 5.43
N PHE A 207 6.49 38.48 4.71
CA PHE A 207 5.71 37.27 4.43
C PHE A 207 4.93 37.42 3.12
N GLU A 208 4.56 36.28 2.54
CA GLU A 208 3.80 36.24 1.28
C GLU A 208 2.31 35.98 1.56
N ALA A 209 1.44 36.72 0.88
CA ALA A 209 -0.01 36.54 0.91
C ALA A 209 -0.55 36.36 -0.51
N ARG A 210 -1.42 35.36 -0.72
CA ARG A 210 -2.00 35.03 -2.03
C ARG A 210 -3.33 35.74 -2.23
N LEU A 211 -3.62 36.19 -3.45
CA LEU A 211 -4.91 36.78 -3.79
C LEU A 211 -6.02 35.72 -3.71
N VAL A 212 -7.07 35.98 -2.94
CA VAL A 212 -8.22 35.06 -2.73
C VAL A 212 -9.57 35.68 -3.06
N SER A 213 -9.65 37.00 -3.19
CA SER A 213 -10.85 37.70 -3.65
C SER A 213 -10.52 38.98 -4.41
N ALA A 214 -11.35 39.31 -5.38
CA ALA A 214 -11.30 40.55 -6.15
C ALA A 214 -12.72 40.88 -6.63
N ASP A 215 -12.99 42.16 -6.92
CA ASP A 215 -14.28 42.63 -7.46
C ASP A 215 -15.49 42.19 -6.59
N GLY A 216 -15.29 42.12 -5.27
CA GLY A 216 -16.30 41.70 -4.30
C GLY A 216 -16.63 40.20 -4.29
N LYS A 217 -15.87 39.36 -5.02
CA LYS A 217 -16.09 37.91 -5.12
C LYS A 217 -14.86 37.13 -4.71
N ARG A 218 -15.09 35.97 -4.07
CA ARG A 218 -14.03 35.00 -3.79
C ARG A 218 -13.59 34.34 -5.10
N LEU A 219 -12.29 34.29 -5.33
CA LEU A 219 -11.69 33.61 -6.47
C LEU A 219 -11.65 32.10 -6.18
N GLN A 220 -12.07 31.31 -7.16
CA GLN A 220 -11.83 29.87 -7.15
C GLN A 220 -10.38 29.57 -7.55
N ASN A 221 -9.94 28.33 -7.35
CA ASN A 221 -8.63 27.90 -7.82
C ASN A 221 -8.53 28.13 -9.34
N ARG A 222 -7.40 28.67 -9.81
CA ARG A 222 -7.14 28.96 -11.23
C ARG A 222 -8.16 29.90 -11.89
N ALA A 223 -8.78 30.80 -11.13
CA ALA A 223 -9.82 31.71 -11.65
C ALA A 223 -9.28 32.81 -12.59
N ILE A 224 -7.99 33.15 -12.53
CA ILE A 224 -7.37 34.20 -13.35
C ILE A 224 -6.82 33.54 -14.61
N LYS A 225 -7.58 33.59 -15.70
CA LYS A 225 -7.29 32.79 -16.91
C LYS A 225 -6.44 33.50 -17.96
N THR A 226 -6.28 34.82 -17.87
CA THR A 226 -5.62 35.62 -18.91
C THR A 226 -4.55 36.54 -18.32
N GLY A 227 -3.53 36.84 -19.12
CA GLY A 227 -2.51 37.83 -18.76
C GLY A 227 -3.09 39.23 -18.54
N ASP A 228 -4.15 39.62 -19.26
CA ASP A 228 -4.80 40.92 -19.10
C ASP A 228 -5.49 41.04 -17.74
N ASP A 229 -6.24 40.01 -17.32
CA ASP A 229 -6.84 39.95 -15.98
C ASP A 229 -5.77 39.98 -14.89
N ALA A 230 -4.68 39.23 -15.09
CA ALA A 230 -3.57 39.18 -14.15
C ALA A 230 -2.86 40.54 -14.03
N ASN A 231 -2.64 41.23 -15.15
CA ASN A 231 -2.04 42.57 -15.19
C ASN A 231 -2.95 43.62 -14.55
N ARG A 232 -4.27 43.56 -14.78
CA ARG A 232 -5.25 44.43 -14.10
C ARG A 232 -5.18 44.26 -12.59
N LEU A 233 -5.26 43.01 -12.11
CA LEU A 233 -5.20 42.71 -10.68
C LEU A 233 -3.84 43.07 -10.07
N LYS A 234 -2.75 42.86 -10.81
CA LYS A 234 -1.42 43.31 -10.40
C LYS A 234 -1.36 44.83 -10.26
N ALA A 235 -1.89 45.59 -11.22
CA ALA A 235 -1.92 47.06 -11.16
C ALA A 235 -2.76 47.58 -9.99
N LEU A 236 -3.89 46.94 -9.71
CA LEU A 236 -4.70 47.19 -8.51
C LEU A 236 -3.84 47.06 -7.25
N LEU A 237 -3.15 45.92 -7.10
CA LEU A 237 -2.31 45.60 -5.94
C LEU A 237 -1.06 46.49 -5.85
N GLU A 238 -0.47 46.90 -6.96
CA GLU A 238 0.70 47.79 -6.96
C GLU A 238 0.38 49.17 -6.35
N GLY A 239 -0.81 49.71 -6.62
CA GLY A 239 -1.28 50.99 -6.05
C GLY A 239 -2.02 50.87 -4.71
N ALA A 240 -2.18 49.66 -4.17
CA ALA A 240 -3.01 49.43 -3.00
C ALA A 240 -2.32 49.77 -1.67
N THR A 241 -3.15 50.15 -0.70
CA THR A 241 -2.82 50.12 0.72
C THR A 241 -3.28 48.78 1.29
N TYR A 242 -2.51 48.23 2.24
CA TYR A 242 -2.72 46.89 2.79
C TYR A 242 -2.95 46.97 4.29
N VAL A 243 -4.09 46.46 4.74
CA VAL A 243 -4.46 46.40 6.16
C VAL A 243 -4.87 44.99 6.50
N VAL A 244 -4.38 44.47 7.63
CA VAL A 244 -4.84 43.19 8.16
C VAL A 244 -6.30 43.34 8.61
N ASP A 245 -7.18 42.54 8.01
CA ASP A 245 -8.61 42.53 8.33
C ASP A 245 -8.88 41.62 9.55
N SER A 246 -8.32 40.42 9.54
CA SER A 246 -8.43 39.48 10.66
C SER A 246 -7.21 38.56 10.79
N VAL A 247 -6.95 38.12 12.02
CA VAL A 247 -5.94 37.11 12.34
C VAL A 247 -6.59 36.01 13.18
N GLU A 248 -6.73 34.83 12.61
CA GLU A 248 -7.36 33.70 13.29
C GLU A 248 -6.35 32.57 13.52
N ALA A 249 -6.08 32.25 14.79
CA ALA A 249 -5.29 31.09 15.20
C ALA A 249 -6.21 29.97 15.70
N LYS A 250 -6.13 28.79 15.05
CA LYS A 250 -6.93 27.61 15.39
C LYS A 250 -6.04 26.41 15.72
N PRO A 251 -6.30 25.68 16.82
CA PRO A 251 -5.67 24.40 17.06
C PRO A 251 -6.22 23.37 16.06
N VAL A 252 -5.31 22.67 15.38
CA VAL A 252 -5.57 21.59 14.44
C VAL A 252 -4.87 20.35 14.96
N LYS A 253 -5.60 19.24 15.10
CA LYS A 253 -5.02 17.94 15.44
C LYS A 253 -4.81 17.13 14.18
N ARG A 254 -3.60 16.65 13.97
CA ARG A 254 -3.29 15.66 12.92
C ARG A 254 -3.15 14.29 13.57
N ASN A 255 -3.97 13.34 13.12
CA ASN A 255 -3.95 11.98 13.65
C ASN A 255 -2.94 11.11 12.89
N PRO A 256 -2.31 10.13 13.56
CA PRO A 256 -1.50 9.13 12.88
C PRO A 256 -2.35 8.25 11.98
N SER A 257 -1.81 7.95 10.80
CA SER A 257 -2.34 6.96 9.88
C SER A 257 -2.26 5.53 10.48
N PRO A 258 -3.08 4.58 9.99
CA PRO A 258 -3.04 3.18 10.44
C PRO A 258 -1.70 2.50 10.17
N PRO A 259 -1.41 1.36 10.83
CA PRO A 259 -0.32 0.48 10.43
C PRO A 259 -0.52 -0.02 8.98
N PHE A 260 0.53 -0.57 8.39
CA PHE A 260 0.53 -0.88 6.96
C PHE A 260 -0.43 -2.03 6.62
N THR A 261 -1.16 -1.85 5.53
CA THR A 261 -1.66 -2.92 4.66
C THR A 261 -0.61 -3.26 3.60
N THR A 262 -0.82 -4.29 2.79
CA THR A 262 0.07 -4.59 1.65
C THR A 262 0.15 -3.43 0.65
N SER A 263 -0.98 -2.83 0.32
CA SER A 263 -1.04 -1.71 -0.63
C SER A 263 -0.29 -0.49 -0.10
N THR A 264 -0.56 -0.08 1.13
CA THR A 264 0.08 1.10 1.74
C THR A 264 1.58 0.88 2.01
N LEU A 265 2.02 -0.36 2.30
CA LEU A 265 3.44 -0.70 2.37
C LEU A 265 4.12 -0.55 1.01
N GLN A 266 3.51 -1.07 -0.05
CA GLN A 266 4.05 -0.96 -1.41
C GLN A 266 4.15 0.49 -1.88
N GLN A 267 3.14 1.30 -1.57
CA GLN A 267 3.17 2.75 -1.85
C GLN A 267 4.32 3.44 -1.12
N ALA A 268 4.43 3.27 0.20
CA ALA A 268 5.47 3.91 1.00
C ALA A 268 6.89 3.42 0.67
N ALA A 269 7.05 2.16 0.29
CA ALA A 269 8.33 1.62 -0.18
C ALA A 269 8.71 2.19 -1.57
N SER A 270 7.74 2.42 -2.45
CA SER A 270 7.99 3.04 -3.74
C SER A 270 8.45 4.49 -3.59
N SER A 271 7.75 5.29 -2.78
CA SER A 271 8.07 6.72 -2.61
C SER A 271 9.41 6.94 -1.90
N ARG A 272 9.64 6.25 -0.77
CA ARG A 272 10.82 6.50 0.09
C ARG A 272 12.09 5.80 -0.35
N MET A 273 11.96 4.62 -0.93
CA MET A 273 13.12 3.77 -1.23
C MET A 273 13.22 3.34 -2.69
N GLY A 274 12.27 3.73 -3.54
CA GLY A 274 12.28 3.39 -4.96
C GLY A 274 12.06 1.90 -5.23
N PHE A 275 11.50 1.15 -4.28
CA PHE A 275 11.22 -0.27 -4.46
C PHE A 275 9.99 -0.46 -5.34
N GLY A 276 10.12 -1.29 -6.38
CA GLY A 276 8.97 -1.84 -7.08
C GLY A 276 8.23 -2.85 -6.20
N ALA A 277 6.95 -3.08 -6.48
CA ALA A 277 6.06 -3.93 -5.69
C ALA A 277 6.63 -5.35 -5.49
N SER A 278 7.24 -5.93 -6.54
CA SER A 278 7.86 -7.26 -6.46
C SER A 278 9.04 -7.31 -5.48
N ARG A 279 9.90 -6.28 -5.48
CA ARG A 279 11.05 -6.18 -4.56
C ARG A 279 10.56 -5.99 -3.12
N THR A 280 9.58 -5.11 -2.91
CA THR A 280 8.96 -4.90 -1.59
C THR A 280 8.43 -6.20 -1.01
N MET A 281 7.66 -6.98 -1.79
CA MET A 281 7.10 -8.25 -1.30
C MET A 281 8.16 -9.31 -1.05
N GLN A 282 9.22 -9.38 -1.87
CA GLN A 282 10.32 -10.31 -1.66
C GLN A 282 11.07 -10.03 -0.35
N VAL A 283 11.34 -8.75 -0.07
CA VAL A 283 12.02 -8.35 1.17
C VAL A 283 11.11 -8.57 2.39
N ALA A 284 9.82 -8.22 2.28
CA ALA A 284 8.84 -8.47 3.32
C ALA A 284 8.68 -9.97 3.64
N GLN A 285 8.67 -10.84 2.62
CA GLN A 285 8.64 -12.30 2.82
C GLN A 285 9.81 -12.75 3.69
N LYS A 286 11.05 -12.31 3.40
CA LYS A 286 12.23 -12.68 4.19
C LYS A 286 12.12 -12.21 5.64
N LEU A 287 11.64 -10.98 5.85
CA LEU A 287 11.41 -10.43 7.20
C LEU A 287 10.36 -11.22 7.97
N TYR A 288 9.33 -11.75 7.30
CA TYR A 288 8.28 -12.57 7.91
C TYR A 288 8.74 -14.01 8.21
N GLU A 289 9.41 -14.67 7.27
CA GLU A 289 9.83 -16.08 7.38
C GLU A 289 10.93 -16.31 8.42
N GLY A 290 11.78 -15.30 8.62
CA GLY A 290 12.69 -15.22 9.74
C GLY A 290 14.11 -14.77 9.39
N ILE A 291 14.72 -14.06 10.33
CA ILE A 291 16.11 -13.61 10.31
C ILE A 291 16.84 -14.26 11.48
N ASP A 292 18.09 -14.66 11.29
CA ASP A 292 18.93 -15.17 12.38
C ASP A 292 19.47 -14.00 13.21
N ILE A 293 19.01 -13.90 14.45
CA ILE A 293 19.34 -12.85 15.40
C ILE A 293 19.94 -13.53 16.63
N GLY A 294 21.27 -13.54 16.71
CA GLY A 294 21.98 -14.08 17.88
C GLY A 294 21.77 -15.58 18.11
N GLY A 295 21.59 -16.37 17.03
CA GLY A 295 21.40 -17.83 17.10
C GLY A 295 19.93 -18.26 17.11
N GLU A 296 19.00 -17.33 17.33
CA GLU A 296 17.57 -17.55 17.19
C GLU A 296 17.07 -17.06 15.83
N THR A 297 16.31 -17.90 15.11
CA THR A 297 15.68 -17.46 13.85
C THR A 297 14.28 -16.98 14.16
N VAL A 298 13.97 -15.73 13.86
CA VAL A 298 12.69 -15.12 14.23
C VAL A 298 12.10 -14.24 13.12
N GLY A 299 10.79 -14.34 12.91
CA GLY A 299 10.06 -13.42 12.04
C GLY A 299 10.03 -12.02 12.66
N LEU A 300 10.52 -11.03 11.94
CA LEU A 300 10.58 -9.63 12.37
C LEU A 300 9.29 -8.86 12.14
N ILE A 301 8.49 -9.27 11.15
CA ILE A 301 7.20 -8.65 10.83
C ILE A 301 6.07 -9.67 10.83
N THR A 302 4.84 -9.19 10.98
CA THR A 302 3.61 -9.96 10.72
C THR A 302 3.44 -10.25 9.23
N TYR A 303 2.47 -11.10 8.90
CA TYR A 303 2.19 -11.52 7.53
C TYR A 303 1.95 -10.33 6.59
N MET A 304 2.70 -10.28 5.48
CA MET A 304 2.77 -9.11 4.61
C MET A 304 1.69 -9.04 3.53
N ARG A 305 0.82 -10.06 3.41
CA ARG A 305 -0.33 -10.07 2.49
C ARG A 305 -1.60 -9.91 3.31
N THR A 306 -2.01 -8.66 3.50
CA THR A 306 -3.11 -8.29 4.38
C THR A 306 -3.75 -7.00 3.87
N ASP A 307 -5.06 -6.96 3.89
CA ASP A 307 -5.88 -5.76 3.78
C ASP A 307 -6.26 -5.20 5.17
N GLY A 308 -5.90 -5.90 6.25
CA GLY A 308 -6.17 -5.52 7.62
C GLY A 308 -5.31 -4.36 8.12
N VAL A 309 -5.93 -3.48 8.90
CA VAL A 309 -5.28 -2.34 9.59
C VAL A 309 -5.25 -2.50 11.12
N GLN A 310 -5.76 -3.63 11.62
CA GLN A 310 -5.87 -3.92 13.03
C GLN A 310 -4.57 -4.49 13.58
N MET A 311 -4.31 -4.27 14.86
CA MET A 311 -3.25 -4.95 15.61
C MET A 311 -3.89 -5.76 16.74
N ALA A 312 -3.30 -6.89 17.09
CA ALA A 312 -3.71 -7.67 18.24
C ALA A 312 -3.57 -6.82 19.54
N PRO A 313 -4.45 -7.00 20.55
CA PRO A 313 -4.40 -6.22 21.78
C PRO A 313 -3.02 -6.21 22.45
N GLU A 314 -2.35 -7.36 22.52
CA GLU A 314 -1.00 -7.47 23.08
C GLU A 314 0.06 -6.68 22.30
N ALA A 315 -0.13 -6.49 20.99
CA ALA A 315 0.76 -5.70 20.16
C ALA A 315 0.52 -4.20 20.33
N ILE A 316 -0.72 -3.79 20.57
CA ILE A 316 -1.07 -2.42 20.94
C ILE A 316 -0.42 -2.08 22.28
N ASP A 317 -0.52 -2.94 23.27
CA ASP A 317 0.10 -2.74 24.58
C ASP A 317 1.63 -2.68 24.49
N ALA A 318 2.23 -3.57 23.70
CA ALA A 318 3.67 -3.55 23.44
C ALA A 318 4.13 -2.26 22.74
N ALA A 319 3.38 -1.77 21.75
CA ALA A 319 3.67 -0.51 21.07
C ALA A 319 3.58 0.67 22.05
N ARG A 320 2.51 0.74 22.86
CA ARG A 320 2.32 1.81 23.86
C ARG A 320 3.45 1.85 24.87
N LYS A 321 3.88 0.68 25.35
CA LYS A 321 5.04 0.56 26.25
C LYS A 321 6.31 1.06 25.58
N ALA A 322 6.60 0.60 24.36
CA ALA A 322 7.77 1.04 23.60
C ALA A 322 7.77 2.55 23.32
N ILE A 323 6.60 3.16 23.08
CA ILE A 323 6.46 4.61 22.94
C ILE A 323 6.87 5.33 24.22
N GLY A 324 6.34 4.91 25.38
CA GLY A 324 6.69 5.52 26.67
C GLY A 324 8.18 5.43 26.97
N GLU A 325 8.79 4.28 26.70
CA GLU A 325 10.22 4.04 26.96
C GLU A 325 11.14 4.80 25.99
N GLN A 326 10.77 4.94 24.72
CA GLN A 326 11.66 5.48 23.68
C GLN A 326 11.40 6.96 23.34
N PHE A 327 10.16 7.43 23.49
CA PHE A 327 9.76 8.81 23.15
C PHE A 327 9.30 9.60 24.39
N GLY A 328 8.89 8.93 25.46
CA GLY A 328 8.40 9.53 26.70
C GLY A 328 6.87 9.57 26.79
N ASP A 329 6.37 9.70 28.02
CA ASP A 329 4.95 9.53 28.35
C ASP A 329 4.00 10.45 27.57
N ARG A 330 4.43 11.67 27.24
CA ARG A 330 3.61 12.63 26.47
C ARG A 330 3.27 12.12 25.06
N TYR A 331 4.07 11.21 24.50
CA TYR A 331 3.82 10.61 23.19
C TYR A 331 2.86 9.41 23.24
N VAL A 332 2.54 8.89 24.43
CA VAL A 332 1.55 7.82 24.61
C VAL A 332 0.16 8.47 24.72
N PRO A 333 -0.78 8.17 23.80
CA PRO A 333 -2.14 8.68 23.93
C PRO A 333 -2.84 8.05 25.14
N GLU A 334 -3.71 8.80 25.81
CA GLU A 334 -4.47 8.33 26.98
C GLU A 334 -5.21 7.01 26.67
N LYS A 335 -5.86 6.93 25.49
CA LYS A 335 -6.56 5.74 25.01
C LYS A 335 -5.80 5.08 23.87
N ALA A 336 -5.86 3.75 23.83
CA ALA A 336 -5.37 2.95 22.71
C ALA A 336 -6.08 3.35 21.40
N ARG A 337 -5.35 3.28 20.29
CA ARG A 337 -5.90 3.58 18.96
C ARG A 337 -6.30 2.29 18.27
N PHE A 338 -7.59 2.19 17.95
CA PHE A 338 -8.15 1.11 17.15
C PHE A 338 -8.45 1.61 15.74
N TYR A 339 -8.04 0.83 14.75
CA TYR A 339 -8.28 1.11 13.34
C TYR A 339 -9.20 0.05 12.75
N SER A 340 -10.08 0.44 11.84
CA SER A 340 -10.99 -0.46 11.14
C SER A 340 -10.99 -0.16 9.65
N THR A 341 -11.03 -1.19 8.81
CA THR A 341 -11.20 -1.02 7.36
C THR A 341 -12.65 -0.65 7.04
N LYS A 342 -12.87 0.13 5.97
CA LYS A 342 -14.22 0.44 5.45
C LYS A 342 -14.75 -0.62 4.47
N ALA A 343 -13.90 -1.54 4.01
CA ALA A 343 -14.23 -2.49 2.96
C ALA A 343 -15.14 -3.62 3.48
N LYS A 344 -16.27 -3.85 2.81
CA LYS A 344 -17.29 -4.88 3.16
C LYS A 344 -16.84 -6.34 2.91
N ASN A 345 -15.76 -6.55 2.17
CA ASN A 345 -15.27 -7.87 1.74
C ASN A 345 -13.87 -8.21 2.29
N ALA A 346 -13.50 -7.67 3.46
CA ALA A 346 -12.32 -8.13 4.20
C ALA A 346 -12.60 -9.56 4.68
N GLN A 347 -12.43 -10.54 3.79
CA GLN A 347 -12.74 -11.95 4.01
C GLN A 347 -11.81 -12.59 5.04
N GLU A 348 -10.71 -11.92 5.37
CA GLU A 348 -9.69 -12.45 6.25
C GLU A 348 -9.46 -11.41 7.35
N ALA A 349 -9.77 -11.78 8.61
CA ALA A 349 -9.45 -10.98 9.78
C ALA A 349 -7.93 -10.98 10.02
N HIS A 350 -7.19 -10.42 9.07
CA HIS A 350 -5.76 -10.35 9.09
C HIS A 350 -5.29 -9.15 9.91
N GLU A 351 -4.20 -9.39 10.62
CA GLU A 351 -3.48 -8.33 11.29
C GLU A 351 -2.77 -7.44 10.26
N ALA A 352 -2.55 -6.17 10.60
CA ALA A 352 -1.74 -5.25 9.83
C ALA A 352 -0.27 -5.70 9.78
N ILE A 353 0.47 -5.16 8.81
CA ILE A 353 1.91 -5.33 8.69
C ILE A 353 2.60 -4.42 9.73
N ARG A 354 3.21 -5.05 10.73
CA ARG A 354 3.90 -4.40 11.85
C ARG A 354 5.09 -5.23 12.32
N PRO A 355 6.00 -4.70 13.16
CA PRO A 355 6.98 -5.51 13.87
C PRO A 355 6.30 -6.56 14.74
N THR A 356 6.90 -7.75 14.83
CA THR A 356 6.46 -8.78 15.78
C THR A 356 6.78 -8.41 17.23
N ASP A 357 7.83 -7.61 17.44
CA ASP A 357 8.25 -7.04 18.72
C ASP A 357 8.75 -5.60 18.50
N PHE A 358 8.14 -4.63 19.19
CA PHE A 358 8.50 -3.22 19.07
C PHE A 358 9.80 -2.85 19.81
N ASN A 359 10.29 -3.72 20.71
CA ASN A 359 11.57 -3.50 21.39
C ASN A 359 12.76 -3.78 20.48
N ARG A 360 12.59 -4.54 19.39
CA ARG A 360 13.60 -4.77 18.36
C ARG A 360 13.72 -3.55 17.46
N THR A 361 14.35 -2.49 17.96
CA THR A 361 14.48 -1.26 17.19
C THR A 361 15.33 -1.51 15.93
N PRO A 362 15.14 -0.71 14.86
CA PRO A 362 15.94 -0.83 13.64
C PRO A 362 17.46 -0.83 13.92
N ASP A 363 17.93 -0.03 14.87
CA ASP A 363 19.34 0.02 15.28
C ASP A 363 19.84 -1.29 15.91
N GLN A 364 19.01 -1.96 16.71
CA GLN A 364 19.39 -3.23 17.34
C GLN A 364 19.49 -4.38 16.34
N VAL A 365 18.61 -4.40 15.34
CA VAL A 365 18.58 -5.48 14.34
C VAL A 365 19.47 -5.21 13.12
N LYS A 366 19.95 -3.97 12.95
CA LYS A 366 20.76 -3.51 11.80
C LYS A 366 21.90 -4.44 11.42
N ARG A 367 22.61 -5.00 12.41
CA ARG A 367 23.76 -5.90 12.16
C ARG A 367 23.39 -7.28 11.57
N TYR A 368 22.11 -7.64 11.61
CA TYR A 368 21.60 -8.94 11.13
C TYR A 368 20.87 -8.83 9.78
N LEU A 369 20.63 -7.61 9.31
CA LEU A 369 19.83 -7.34 8.12
C LEU A 369 20.72 -6.86 6.98
N ASP A 370 20.38 -7.28 5.76
CA ASP A 370 20.90 -6.60 4.56
C ASP A 370 20.30 -5.18 4.44
N ALA A 371 20.86 -4.37 3.54
CA ALA A 371 20.45 -2.98 3.39
C ALA A 371 18.97 -2.80 3.01
N ASP A 372 18.42 -3.68 2.18
CA ASP A 372 17.02 -3.60 1.76
C ASP A 372 16.09 -4.03 2.89
N GLN A 373 16.44 -5.12 3.58
CA GLN A 373 15.73 -5.63 4.75
C GLN A 373 15.66 -4.58 5.86
N LEU A 374 16.79 -3.92 6.16
CA LEU A 374 16.84 -2.87 7.17
C LEU A 374 15.92 -1.70 6.81
N ARG A 375 16.01 -1.20 5.57
CA ARG A 375 15.19 -0.06 5.12
C ARG A 375 13.70 -0.37 5.18
N LEU A 376 13.30 -1.57 4.76
CA LEU A 376 11.89 -1.97 4.80
C LEU A 376 11.42 -2.23 6.24
N TYR A 377 12.24 -2.87 7.07
CA TYR A 377 11.93 -3.08 8.48
C TYR A 377 11.80 -1.77 9.24
N GLU A 378 12.72 -0.82 9.04
CA GLU A 378 12.66 0.52 9.64
C GLU A 378 11.38 1.25 9.25
N LEU A 379 10.98 1.17 7.97
CA LEU A 379 9.72 1.73 7.48
C LEU A 379 8.52 1.11 8.20
N ILE A 380 8.44 -0.22 8.28
CA ILE A 380 7.36 -0.94 8.96
C ILE A 380 7.34 -0.61 10.46
N TRP A 381 8.50 -0.56 11.10
CA TRP A 381 8.65 -0.27 12.53
C TRP A 381 8.16 1.16 12.85
N LYS A 382 8.64 2.16 12.10
CA LYS A 382 8.24 3.56 12.28
C LYS A 382 6.74 3.76 12.07
N ARG A 383 6.16 3.14 11.04
CA ARG A 383 4.71 3.21 10.80
C ARG A 383 3.90 2.52 11.89
N GLY A 384 4.34 1.33 12.31
CA GLY A 384 3.70 0.56 13.37
C GLY A 384 3.66 1.35 14.69
N ILE A 385 4.79 1.90 15.12
CA ILE A 385 4.86 2.66 16.38
C ILE A 385 4.08 3.97 16.30
N ALA A 386 4.23 4.73 15.20
CA ALA A 386 3.52 5.99 14.99
C ALA A 386 2.00 5.82 15.02
N SER A 387 1.47 4.68 14.54
CA SER A 387 0.04 4.37 14.58
C SER A 387 -0.55 4.35 16.00
N GLN A 388 0.27 4.16 17.04
CA GLN A 388 -0.17 4.16 18.44
C GLN A 388 0.27 5.40 19.22
N MET A 389 0.91 6.38 18.57
CA MET A 389 1.36 7.62 19.22
C MET A 389 0.24 8.68 19.32
N ALA A 390 0.48 9.67 20.18
CA ALA A 390 -0.38 10.84 20.31
C ALA A 390 -0.47 11.65 18.99
N SER A 391 -1.59 12.35 18.80
CA SER A 391 -1.79 13.23 17.65
C SER A 391 -0.79 14.37 17.67
N ALA A 392 -0.36 14.85 16.51
CA ALA A 392 0.35 16.12 16.43
C ALA A 392 -0.64 17.26 16.70
N GLU A 393 -0.22 18.24 17.49
CA GLU A 393 -0.96 19.47 17.76
C GLU A 393 -0.31 20.60 16.99
N ILE A 394 -1.06 21.16 16.05
CA ILE A 394 -0.60 22.20 15.13
C ILE A 394 -1.46 23.42 15.41
N GLU A 395 -0.84 24.59 15.55
CA GLU A 395 -1.57 25.85 15.54
C GLU A 395 -1.50 26.42 14.13
N ARG A 396 -2.66 26.56 13.48
CA ARG A 396 -2.77 27.16 12.15
C ARG A 396 -3.24 28.59 12.30
N THR A 397 -2.46 29.53 11.78
CA THR A 397 -2.81 30.94 11.72
C THR A 397 -3.23 31.30 10.30
N THR A 398 -4.40 31.90 10.15
CA THR A 398 -4.89 32.47 8.89
C THR A 398 -4.98 33.98 9.04
N VAL A 399 -4.36 34.71 8.13
CA VAL A 399 -4.38 36.17 8.07
C VAL A 399 -5.13 36.59 6.82
N GLU A 400 -6.23 37.30 6.98
CA GLU A 400 -6.95 37.94 5.88
C GLU A 400 -6.53 39.41 5.78
N ILE A 401 -6.23 39.86 4.58
CA ILE A 401 -5.63 41.17 4.30
C ILE A 401 -6.48 41.87 3.25
N LEU A 402 -6.90 43.09 3.56
CA LEU A 402 -7.61 43.94 2.63
C LEU A 402 -6.63 44.85 1.89
N ALA A 403 -6.59 44.72 0.57
CA ALA A 403 -5.94 45.64 -0.34
C ALA A 403 -6.97 46.63 -0.91
N SER A 404 -6.72 47.93 -0.79
CA SER A 404 -7.62 48.98 -1.32
C SER A 404 -6.87 50.01 -2.15
N ASN A 405 -7.38 50.29 -3.36
CA ASN A 405 -6.84 51.30 -4.28
C ASN A 405 -8.01 52.01 -5.00
N GLY A 406 -8.14 53.33 -4.85
CA GLY A 406 -9.13 54.11 -5.62
C GLY A 406 -10.60 53.71 -5.46
N GLY A 407 -10.98 53.02 -4.37
CA GLY A 407 -12.33 52.48 -4.15
C GLY A 407 -12.51 51.01 -4.56
N GLU A 408 -11.58 50.45 -5.33
CA GLU A 408 -11.50 49.02 -5.62
C GLU A 408 -10.86 48.25 -4.45
N LYS A 409 -11.34 47.02 -4.23
CA LYS A 409 -10.93 46.16 -3.11
C LYS A 409 -10.55 44.76 -3.59
N ALA A 410 -9.47 44.23 -3.03
CA ALA A 410 -9.04 42.85 -3.17
C ALA A 410 -8.71 42.26 -1.80
N GLY A 411 -8.96 40.96 -1.62
CA GLY A 411 -8.59 40.22 -0.42
C GLY A 411 -7.43 39.28 -0.70
N LEU A 412 -6.41 39.35 0.15
CA LEU A 412 -5.30 38.42 0.18
C LEU A 412 -5.34 37.58 1.46
N ARG A 413 -4.79 36.37 1.37
CA ARG A 413 -4.68 35.44 2.49
C ARG A 413 -3.27 34.94 2.63
N ALA A 414 -2.77 34.95 3.87
CA ALA A 414 -1.59 34.21 4.26
C ALA A 414 -1.98 33.13 5.27
N VAL A 415 -1.41 31.94 5.13
CA VAL A 415 -1.60 30.84 6.07
C VAL A 415 -0.23 30.42 6.56
N GLY A 416 -0.10 30.22 7.87
CA GLY A 416 1.08 29.60 8.46
C GLY A 416 0.69 28.60 9.53
N SER A 417 1.64 27.74 9.86
CA SER A 417 1.43 26.75 10.92
C SER A 417 2.66 26.59 11.80
N VAL A 418 2.41 26.27 13.07
CA VAL A 418 3.46 25.94 14.05
C VAL A 418 3.08 24.65 14.73
N ILE A 419 3.98 23.67 14.70
CA ILE A 419 3.83 22.43 15.48
C ILE A 419 4.03 22.78 16.95
N ARG A 420 2.95 22.70 17.74
CA ARG A 420 2.97 22.87 19.21
C ARG A 420 3.38 21.58 19.91
N PHE A 421 3.06 20.44 19.30
CA PHE A 421 3.49 19.12 19.70
C PHE A 421 3.55 18.23 18.46
N ASP A 422 4.69 17.59 18.20
CA ASP A 422 4.91 16.78 17.01
C ASP A 422 4.23 15.40 17.09
N GLY A 423 4.01 14.87 18.29
CA GLY A 423 3.30 13.60 18.47
C GLY A 423 3.88 12.50 17.57
N PHE A 424 3.02 11.82 16.81
CA PHE A 424 3.46 10.77 15.88
C PHE A 424 4.44 11.22 14.79
N ILE A 425 4.50 12.52 14.46
CA ILE A 425 5.42 13.07 13.43
C ILE A 425 6.88 12.82 13.82
N ALA A 426 7.18 12.78 15.12
CA ALA A 426 8.50 12.45 15.65
C ALA A 426 9.02 11.07 15.19
N ALA A 427 8.11 10.12 14.96
CA ALA A 427 8.47 8.78 14.48
C ALA A 427 8.27 8.62 12.97
N TYR A 428 7.15 9.12 12.43
CA TYR A 428 6.77 8.87 11.04
C TYR A 428 5.76 9.88 10.49
N THR A 429 5.99 10.36 9.26
CA THR A 429 5.00 11.15 8.49
C THR A 429 4.98 10.67 7.05
N ASP A 430 3.82 10.29 6.50
CA ASP A 430 3.68 9.93 5.08
C ASP A 430 4.27 11.02 4.17
N GLN A 431 5.09 10.63 3.19
CA GLN A 431 5.48 11.53 2.13
C GLN A 431 4.31 11.69 1.16
N LYS A 432 4.01 12.94 0.76
CA LYS A 432 3.12 13.22 -0.37
C LYS A 432 3.75 12.59 -1.63
N GLU A 433 2.95 11.98 -2.50
CA GLU A 433 3.47 11.42 -3.76
C GLU A 433 3.91 12.54 -4.72
N ASP A 434 4.90 12.27 -5.58
CA ASP A 434 5.32 13.16 -6.67
C ASP A 434 4.13 13.46 -7.59
N GLY A 435 3.56 14.67 -7.49
CA GLY A 435 2.41 15.14 -8.29
C GLY A 435 1.11 15.37 -7.49
N GLU A 436 1.04 14.96 -6.22
CA GLU A 436 0.00 15.47 -5.29
C GLU A 436 0.41 16.88 -4.84
N GLN A 437 0.21 17.89 -5.71
CA GLN A 437 0.17 19.27 -5.24
C GLN A 437 -0.96 19.35 -4.21
N SER A 438 -0.64 19.76 -2.98
CA SER A 438 -1.68 20.22 -2.08
C SER A 438 -2.29 21.48 -2.70
N ASP A 439 -3.42 21.29 -3.38
CA ASP A 439 -4.27 22.38 -3.90
C ASP A 439 -4.79 23.25 -2.73
N ASP A 440 -4.79 22.70 -1.51
CA ASP A 440 -4.87 23.47 -0.29
C ASP A 440 -3.48 24.07 0.01
N GLY A 441 -3.39 25.39 -0.05
CA GLY A 441 -2.23 26.20 0.37
C GLY A 441 -1.89 26.07 1.85
N ASP A 442 -1.64 24.84 2.30
CA ASP A 442 -0.85 24.53 3.49
C ASP A 442 0.61 24.89 3.17
N ASP A 443 0.87 26.18 3.04
CA ASP A 443 2.22 26.71 3.12
C ASP A 443 2.70 26.35 4.54
N GLU A 444 3.57 25.34 4.62
CA GLU A 444 4.23 24.86 5.85
C GLU A 444 5.17 25.91 6.49
N GLY A 445 5.05 27.17 6.06
CA GLY A 445 5.80 28.30 6.58
C GLY A 445 5.26 28.80 7.91
N ARG A 446 6.17 29.29 8.75
CA ARG A 446 5.82 30.06 9.94
C ARG A 446 5.52 31.49 9.51
N LEU A 447 4.34 32.01 9.88
CA LEU A 447 4.06 33.43 9.74
C LEU A 447 4.75 34.22 10.86
N PRO A 448 5.24 35.45 10.57
CA PRO A 448 5.71 36.36 11.61
C PRO A 448 4.53 36.81 12.50
N PRO A 449 4.81 37.43 13.67
CA PRO A 449 3.78 38.03 14.48
C PRO A 449 3.05 39.14 13.70
N ILE A 450 1.75 38.98 13.50
CA ILE A 450 0.87 39.92 12.78
C ILE A 450 -0.35 40.18 13.67
N ASN A 451 -0.76 41.44 13.79
CA ASN A 451 -1.95 41.84 14.54
C ASN A 451 -3.04 42.34 13.59
N GLU A 452 -4.30 42.23 14.03
CA GLU A 452 -5.41 42.88 13.33
C GLU A 452 -5.16 44.38 13.20
N ARG A 453 -5.55 44.94 12.06
CA ARG A 453 -5.40 46.36 11.71
C ARG A 453 -3.95 46.82 11.51
N ASP A 454 -2.97 45.92 11.51
CA ASP A 454 -1.61 46.27 11.10
C ASP A 454 -1.61 46.81 9.67
N ASN A 455 -0.96 47.96 9.48
CA ASN A 455 -0.68 48.49 8.14
C ASN A 455 0.57 47.79 7.60
N LEU A 456 0.43 47.15 6.44
CA LEU A 456 1.49 46.37 5.82
C LEU A 456 2.14 47.14 4.69
N ALA A 457 3.48 47.13 4.64
CA ALA A 457 4.23 47.74 3.55
C ALA A 457 4.43 46.72 2.42
N LYS A 458 3.83 47.00 1.25
CA LYS A 458 4.06 46.24 0.02
C LYS A 458 5.53 46.31 -0.38
N GLN A 459 6.19 45.15 -0.48
CA GLN A 459 7.54 45.03 -1.04
C GLN A 459 7.49 44.69 -2.53
N LYS A 460 6.67 43.71 -2.92
CA LYS A 460 6.60 43.22 -4.30
C LYS A 460 5.26 42.55 -4.59
N ILE A 461 4.74 42.72 -5.81
CA ILE A 461 3.63 41.89 -6.32
C ILE A 461 4.18 40.89 -7.32
N ASN A 462 3.94 39.60 -7.06
CA ASN A 462 4.28 38.52 -7.97
C ASN A 462 3.01 38.14 -8.74
N ALA A 463 3.13 38.08 -10.07
CA ALA A 463 2.14 37.47 -10.94
C ALA A 463 2.88 36.42 -11.75
N SER A 464 2.62 35.15 -11.44
CA SER A 464 3.25 34.01 -12.10
C SER A 464 2.25 33.34 -13.01
N GLN A 465 2.60 33.26 -14.29
CA GLN A 465 1.87 32.48 -15.28
C GLN A 465 2.13 31.00 -15.07
N HIS A 466 1.07 30.21 -15.12
CA HIS A 466 1.09 28.77 -15.03
C HIS A 466 0.22 28.18 -16.12
N PHE A 467 0.45 26.90 -16.37
CA PHE A 467 -0.32 26.10 -17.29
C PHE A 467 -0.79 24.86 -16.56
N THR A 468 -2.05 24.48 -16.74
CA THR A 468 -2.54 23.22 -16.17
C THR A 468 -1.75 22.07 -16.78
N GLU A 469 -1.39 21.08 -15.97
CA GLU A 469 -0.70 19.87 -16.43
C GLU A 469 -1.69 18.70 -16.56
N PRO A 470 -1.45 17.75 -17.48
CA PRO A 470 -2.25 16.54 -17.56
C PRO A 470 -2.11 15.71 -16.28
N PRO A 471 -3.06 14.80 -15.99
CA PRO A 471 -2.92 13.90 -14.86
C PRO A 471 -1.62 13.09 -14.97
N PRO A 472 -0.86 12.90 -13.88
CA PRO A 472 0.43 12.24 -13.95
C PRO A 472 0.26 10.76 -14.34
N ARG A 473 1.21 10.23 -15.12
CA ARG A 473 1.28 8.77 -15.35
C ARG A 473 1.35 8.03 -14.03
N TYR A 474 0.74 6.84 -14.00
CA TYR A 474 0.85 5.96 -12.84
C TYR A 474 2.30 5.53 -12.62
N SER A 475 2.77 5.57 -11.39
CA SER A 475 3.80 4.65 -10.88
C SER A 475 3.18 3.30 -10.49
N GLU A 476 3.99 2.28 -10.19
CA GLU A 476 3.50 1.04 -9.61
C GLU A 476 2.64 1.29 -8.36
N ALA A 477 3.09 2.17 -7.46
CA ALA A 477 2.39 2.55 -6.24
C ALA A 477 1.00 3.16 -6.51
N SER A 478 0.94 4.20 -7.35
CA SER A 478 -0.33 4.86 -7.66
C SER A 478 -1.29 3.97 -8.46
N LEU A 479 -0.78 3.01 -9.27
CA LEU A 479 -1.64 2.03 -9.92
C LEU A 479 -2.22 1.03 -8.90
N ILE A 480 -1.42 0.58 -7.93
CA ILE A 480 -1.89 -0.31 -6.85
C ILE A 480 -2.95 0.39 -6.00
N LYS A 481 -2.71 1.65 -5.62
CA LYS A 481 -3.69 2.50 -4.93
C LYS A 481 -5.00 2.56 -5.72
N LYS A 482 -4.92 2.84 -7.03
CA LYS A 482 -6.11 2.91 -7.88
C LYS A 482 -6.83 1.56 -8.01
N MET A 483 -6.08 0.47 -8.14
CA MET A 483 -6.63 -0.88 -8.19
C MET A 483 -7.37 -1.23 -6.88
N GLU A 484 -6.79 -0.90 -5.72
CA GLU A 484 -7.42 -1.08 -4.41
C GLU A 484 -8.72 -0.25 -4.27
N GLU A 485 -8.69 1.03 -4.64
CA GLU A 485 -9.89 1.90 -4.63
C GLU A 485 -11.04 1.34 -5.47
N LEU A 486 -10.72 0.73 -6.62
CA LEU A 486 -11.69 0.12 -7.52
C LEU A 486 -12.07 -1.33 -7.13
N GLY A 487 -11.48 -1.89 -6.06
CA GLY A 487 -11.70 -3.28 -5.66
C GLY A 487 -11.09 -4.33 -6.60
N ILE A 488 -10.16 -3.91 -7.46
CA ILE A 488 -9.48 -4.73 -8.47
C ILE A 488 -8.18 -5.29 -7.87
N GLY A 489 -7.99 -6.60 -7.98
CA GLY A 489 -6.84 -7.27 -7.37
C GLY A 489 -6.96 -7.37 -5.84
N ARG A 490 -5.96 -8.00 -5.23
CA ARG A 490 -5.86 -8.27 -3.80
C ARG A 490 -4.38 -8.16 -3.38
N PRO A 491 -4.07 -8.10 -2.06
CA PRO A 491 -2.70 -8.16 -1.55
C PRO A 491 -1.80 -9.20 -2.22
N SER A 492 -2.34 -10.38 -2.52
CA SER A 492 -1.62 -11.47 -3.18
C SER A 492 -1.41 -11.29 -4.69
N THR A 493 -2.11 -10.37 -5.36
CA THR A 493 -2.11 -10.24 -6.82
C THR A 493 -1.51 -8.94 -7.35
N TYR A 494 -1.31 -7.90 -6.52
CA TYR A 494 -0.83 -6.59 -6.98
C TYR A 494 0.52 -6.68 -7.71
N ALA A 495 1.56 -7.17 -7.01
CA ALA A 495 2.90 -7.31 -7.57
C ALA A 495 2.94 -8.28 -8.77
N ALA A 496 2.20 -9.38 -8.69
CA ALA A 496 2.13 -10.37 -9.78
C ALA A 496 1.47 -9.79 -11.04
N THR A 497 0.43 -8.96 -10.89
CA THR A 497 -0.25 -8.28 -12.01
C THR A 497 0.69 -7.32 -12.72
N LEU A 498 1.37 -6.45 -11.97
CA LEU A 498 2.36 -5.52 -12.52
C LEU A 498 3.47 -6.26 -13.25
N LYS A 499 4.05 -7.29 -12.62
CA LYS A 499 5.10 -8.11 -13.24
C LYS A 499 4.60 -8.75 -14.54
N THR A 500 3.37 -9.26 -14.56
CA THR A 500 2.78 -9.88 -15.75
C THR A 500 2.61 -8.88 -16.89
N LEU A 501 2.21 -7.64 -16.61
CA LEU A 501 2.10 -6.60 -17.63
C LEU A 501 3.45 -6.23 -18.24
N SER A 502 4.50 -6.14 -17.41
CA SER A 502 5.87 -5.88 -17.86
C SER A 502 6.47 -7.05 -18.63
N ASP A 503 6.38 -8.28 -18.12
CA ASP A 503 6.92 -9.50 -18.76
C ASP A 503 6.30 -9.75 -20.16
N ARG A 504 5.09 -9.24 -20.39
CA ARG A 504 4.36 -9.36 -21.66
C ARG A 504 4.55 -8.17 -22.60
N GLU A 505 5.34 -7.18 -22.18
CA GLU A 505 5.61 -5.96 -22.95
C GLU A 505 4.32 -5.20 -23.29
N TYR A 506 3.34 -5.22 -22.38
CA TYR A 506 2.15 -4.38 -22.48
C TYR A 506 2.37 -3.00 -21.89
N ILE A 507 3.26 -2.91 -20.90
CA ILE A 507 3.72 -1.64 -20.33
C ILE A 507 5.25 -1.62 -20.29
N VAL A 508 5.81 -0.42 -20.35
CA VAL A 508 7.22 -0.13 -20.10
C VAL A 508 7.30 0.73 -18.84
N ILE A 509 8.29 0.46 -18.00
CA ILE A 509 8.60 1.30 -16.84
C ILE A 509 9.68 2.29 -17.28
N ASP A 510 9.30 3.55 -17.47
CA ASP A 510 10.22 4.64 -17.78
C ASP A 510 10.23 5.65 -16.62
N LYS A 511 11.41 5.91 -16.05
CA LYS A 511 11.58 6.81 -14.89
C LYS A 511 10.55 6.58 -13.76
N ARG A 512 10.27 5.31 -13.44
CA ARG A 512 9.27 4.85 -12.45
C ARG A 512 7.81 5.12 -12.82
N LYS A 513 7.53 5.55 -14.04
CA LYS A 513 6.19 5.73 -14.60
C LYS A 513 5.87 4.58 -15.55
N LEU A 514 4.62 4.14 -15.51
CA LEU A 514 4.08 3.08 -16.37
C LEU A 514 3.59 3.72 -17.66
N VAL A 515 4.21 3.37 -18.77
CA VAL A 515 3.84 3.83 -20.11
C VAL A 515 3.25 2.63 -20.86
N PRO A 516 2.04 2.72 -21.43
CA PRO A 516 1.48 1.63 -22.21
C PRO A 516 2.24 1.49 -23.53
N HIS A 517 2.72 0.29 -23.82
CA HIS A 517 3.31 -0.03 -25.12
C HIS A 517 2.21 -0.13 -26.19
N SER A 518 2.54 0.07 -27.46
CA SER A 518 1.55 0.01 -28.57
C SER A 518 0.77 -1.31 -28.59
N ARG A 519 1.45 -2.42 -28.25
CA ARG A 519 0.81 -3.74 -28.11
C ARG A 519 -0.22 -3.76 -26.98
N GLY A 520 0.08 -3.13 -25.84
CA GLY A 520 -0.86 -3.02 -24.72
C GLY A 520 -2.11 -2.24 -25.11
N ARG A 521 -1.92 -1.09 -25.80
CA ARG A 521 -3.04 -0.28 -26.31
C ARG A 521 -3.92 -1.04 -27.29
N LEU A 522 -3.33 -1.78 -28.23
CA LEU A 522 -4.08 -2.60 -29.19
C LEU A 522 -4.90 -3.69 -28.49
N VAL A 523 -4.33 -4.37 -27.48
CA VAL A 523 -5.06 -5.35 -26.68
C VAL A 523 -6.20 -4.68 -25.92
N THR A 524 -5.98 -3.54 -25.28
CA THR A 524 -7.03 -2.78 -24.59
C THR A 524 -8.17 -2.41 -25.55
N ALA A 525 -7.85 -1.77 -26.68
CA ALA A 525 -8.85 -1.34 -27.67
C ALA A 525 -9.66 -2.53 -28.23
N PHE A 526 -9.01 -3.66 -28.49
CA PHE A 526 -9.68 -4.88 -28.94
C PHE A 526 -10.62 -5.43 -27.87
N LEU A 527 -10.20 -5.50 -26.61
CA LEU A 527 -11.06 -5.97 -25.53
C LEU A 527 -12.24 -5.04 -25.30
N GLU A 528 -12.04 -3.72 -25.37
CA GLU A 528 -13.11 -2.73 -25.26
C GLU A 528 -14.15 -2.85 -26.39
N SER A 529 -13.70 -3.15 -27.60
CA SER A 529 -14.58 -3.22 -28.77
C SER A 529 -15.43 -4.50 -28.82
N PHE A 530 -14.95 -5.60 -28.24
CA PHE A 530 -15.56 -6.92 -28.45
C PHE A 530 -16.01 -7.65 -27.16
N PHE A 531 -15.61 -7.17 -25.98
CA PHE A 531 -15.80 -7.89 -24.70
C PHE A 531 -16.25 -6.98 -23.53
N THR A 532 -16.98 -5.91 -23.82
CA THR A 532 -17.48 -4.92 -22.83
C THR A 532 -18.83 -5.24 -22.20
N ALA A 533 -19.42 -6.39 -22.55
CA ALA A 533 -20.72 -6.83 -22.03
C ALA A 533 -20.68 -7.18 -20.54
#